data_AF-A0A2N3VKG3-F1
#
_entry.id   AF-A0A2N3VKG3-F1
#
_cell.length_a   1.000
_cell.length_b   1.000
_cell.length_c   1.000
_cell.angle_alpha   90.00
_cell.angle_beta   90.00
_cell.angle_gamma   90.00
#
_symmetry.space_group_name_H-M   'P 1'
#
loop_
_entity.id
_entity.type
_entity.pdbx_description
1 polymer ?
#
loop_
_entity_poly.entity_id
_entity_poly.type
_entity_poly.pdbx_seq_one_letter_code
_entity_poly.pdbx_strand_id
1 'polypeptide(L)'
;MLDDKEAAQIDQVIERLVAHFPAQSPAEIELLVRRIHERFIDARVRDFVPLLVEKAARQTVSVYPIEITGDDPYGAEAMATI
;
A
#
# COMPACT_ATOMS: atom_id res chain seq x y z
N MET A 1 -14.40 -11.88 11.20
CA MET A 1 -13.18 -12.67 11.52
C MET A 1 -12.22 -12.77 10.34
N LEU A 2 -12.66 -12.59 9.08
CA LEU A 2 -11.76 -12.44 7.92
C LEU A 2 -10.93 -11.15 7.99
N ASP A 3 -11.47 -10.15 8.69
CA ASP A 3 -10.91 -8.82 8.89
C ASP A 3 -9.55 -8.89 9.62
N ASP A 4 -9.44 -9.77 10.62
CA ASP A 4 -8.23 -9.96 11.43
C ASP A 4 -7.13 -10.70 10.63
N LYS A 5 -7.54 -11.72 9.84
CA LYS A 5 -6.63 -12.44 8.93
C LYS A 5 -6.13 -11.52 7.80
N GLU A 6 -7.02 -10.71 7.22
CA GLU A 6 -6.65 -9.74 6.18
C GLU A 6 -5.71 -8.67 6.76
N ALA A 7 -6.02 -8.11 7.93
CA ALA A 7 -5.15 -7.14 8.59
C ALA A 7 -3.74 -7.70 8.80
N ALA A 8 -3.63 -8.92 9.33
CA ALA A 8 -2.35 -9.60 9.49
C ALA A 8 -1.63 -9.85 8.14
N GLN A 9 -2.38 -10.17 7.08
CA GLN A 9 -1.81 -10.31 5.74
C GLN A 9 -1.31 -8.96 5.17
N ILE A 10 -1.99 -7.86 5.48
CA ILE A 10 -1.56 -6.51 5.12
C ILE A 10 -0.30 -6.12 5.90
N ASP A 11 -0.20 -6.43 7.19
CA ASP A 11 1.02 -6.18 7.96
C ASP A 11 2.22 -6.95 7.36
N GLN A 12 2.03 -8.21 6.97
CA GLN A 12 3.07 -8.97 6.27
C GLN A 12 3.44 -8.37 4.89
N VAL A 13 2.48 -7.76 4.19
CA VAL A 13 2.77 -7.01 2.94
C VAL A 13 3.68 -5.82 3.24
N ILE A 14 3.40 -5.06 4.30
CA ILE A 14 4.22 -3.91 4.73
C ILE A 14 5.64 -4.38 5.02
N GLU A 15 5.82 -5.43 5.83
CA GLU A 15 7.14 -5.98 6.16
C GLU A 15 7.94 -6.37 4.90
N ARG A 16 7.30 -7.04 3.94
CA ARG A 16 7.94 -7.41 2.68
C ARG A 16 8.33 -6.20 1.84
N LEU A 17 7.49 -5.17 1.78
CA LEU A 17 7.77 -3.96 1.02
C LEU A 17 8.91 -3.15 1.65
N VAL A 18 8.93 -3.02 2.98
CA VAL A 18 10.03 -2.36 3.70
C VAL A 18 11.36 -3.08 3.44
N ALA A 19 11.36 -4.41 3.50
CA ALA A 19 12.55 -5.20 3.19
C ALA A 19 12.99 -5.06 1.71
N HIS A 20 12.04 -4.90 0.78
CA HIS A 20 12.32 -4.76 -0.64
C HIS A 20 12.79 -3.35 -1.03
N PHE A 21 12.35 -2.33 -0.30
CA PHE A 21 12.66 -0.92 -0.54
C PHE A 21 13.38 -0.28 0.65
N PRO A 22 14.62 -0.70 0.99
CA PRO A 22 15.33 -0.21 2.17
C PRO A 22 15.72 1.29 2.09
N ALA A 23 15.63 1.90 0.90
CA ALA A 23 15.84 3.33 0.70
C ALA A 23 14.62 4.18 1.10
N GLN A 24 13.45 3.57 1.30
CA GLN A 24 12.22 4.26 1.69
C GLN A 24 12.00 4.14 3.20
N SER A 25 11.35 5.16 3.76
CA SER A 25 10.94 5.14 5.17
C SER A 25 9.86 4.07 5.41
N PRO A 26 9.98 3.24 6.46
CA PRO A 26 8.95 2.26 6.80
C PRO A 26 7.55 2.88 7.02
N ALA A 27 7.49 4.08 7.61
CA ALA A 27 6.24 4.80 7.86
C ALA A 27 5.55 5.22 6.55
N GLU A 28 6.33 5.59 5.53
CA GLU A 28 5.81 5.97 4.22
C GLU A 28 5.26 4.76 3.47
N ILE A 29 5.96 3.63 3.55
CA ILE A 29 5.49 2.36 2.99
C ILE A 29 4.20 1.91 3.68
N GLU A 30 4.12 2.00 5.01
CA GLU A 30 2.91 1.69 5.76
C GLU A 30 1.74 2.59 5.31
N LEU A 31 1.93 3.90 5.28
CA LEU A 31 0.90 4.86 4.87
C LEU A 31 0.40 4.56 3.45
N LEU A 32 1.31 4.34 2.50
CA LEU A 32 0.97 3.98 1.13
C LEU A 32 0.13 2.70 1.07
N VAL A 33 0.55 1.65 1.78
CA VAL A 33 -0.16 0.37 1.81
C VAL A 33 -1.57 0.53 2.38
N ARG A 34 -1.73 1.29 3.47
CA ARG A 34 -3.04 1.56 4.08
C ARG A 34 -3.95 2.34 3.13
N ARG A 35 -3.44 3.38 2.46
CA ARG A 35 -4.17 4.17 1.44
C ARG A 35 -4.66 3.29 0.28
N ILE A 36 -3.81 2.40 -0.21
CA ILE A 36 -4.18 1.47 -1.27
C ILE A 36 -5.22 0.46 -0.76
N HIS A 37 -5.07 -0.05 0.46
CA HIS A 37 -6.00 -0.99 1.10
C HIS A 37 -7.40 -0.39 1.27
N GLU A 38 -7.51 0.90 1.62
CA GLU A 38 -8.79 1.63 1.71
C GLU A 38 -9.59 1.59 0.40
N ARG A 39 -8.93 1.53 -0.77
CA ARG A 39 -9.60 1.42 -2.08
C ARG A 39 -10.38 0.11 -2.25
N PHE A 40 -10.11 -0.89 -1.42
CA PHE A 40 -10.74 -2.20 -1.46
C PHE A 40 -11.74 -2.42 -0.31
N ILE A 41 -12.18 -1.36 0.37
CA ILE A 41 -13.14 -1.48 1.48
C ILE A 41 -14.49 -2.05 1.01
N ASP A 42 -14.93 -1.69 -0.20
CA ASP A 42 -16.16 -2.19 -0.83
C ASP A 42 -15.96 -3.46 -1.68
N ALA A 43 -14.75 -4.04 -1.68
CA ALA A 43 -14.46 -5.22 -2.49
C ALA A 43 -15.22 -6.47 -1.98
N ARG A 44 -16.07 -7.03 -2.84
CA ARG A 44 -16.90 -8.21 -2.51
C ARG A 44 -16.09 -9.49 -2.27
N VAL A 45 -14.89 -9.60 -2.86
CA VAL A 45 -13.98 -10.74 -2.69
C VAL A 45 -12.68 -10.23 -2.08
N ARG A 46 -12.37 -10.68 -0.86
CA ARG A 46 -11.27 -10.13 -0.06
C ARG A 46 -9.99 -10.97 -0.06
N ASP A 47 -10.05 -12.25 -0.45
CA ASP A 47 -8.88 -13.14 -0.49
C ASP A 47 -7.73 -12.63 -1.37
N PHE A 48 -8.03 -11.78 -2.36
CA PHE A 48 -7.03 -11.21 -3.28
C PHE A 48 -6.59 -9.80 -2.91
N VAL A 49 -7.25 -9.17 -1.93
CA VAL A 49 -6.95 -7.78 -1.55
C VAL A 49 -5.49 -7.61 -1.13
N PRO A 50 -4.88 -8.45 -0.27
CA PRO A 50 -3.47 -8.30 0.09
C PRO A 50 -2.52 -8.37 -1.12
N LEU A 51 -2.81 -9.23 -2.10
CA LEU A 51 -1.98 -9.37 -3.31
C LEU A 51 -2.10 -8.15 -4.23
N LEU A 52 -3.31 -7.61 -4.38
CA LEU A 52 -3.55 -6.42 -5.20
C LEU A 52 -2.92 -5.18 -4.56
N VAL A 53 -3.01 -5.06 -3.24
CA VAL A 53 -2.37 -4.00 -2.47
C VAL A 53 -0.86 -4.05 -2.64
N GLU A 54 -0.23 -5.22 -2.45
CA GLU A 54 1.23 -5.38 -2.64
C GLU A 54 1.67 -4.99 -4.05
N LYS A 55 0.94 -5.46 -5.07
CA LYS A 55 1.24 -5.16 -6.47
C LYS A 55 1.17 -3.65 -6.75
N ALA A 56 0.09 -3.00 -6.34
CA ALA A 56 -0.09 -1.57 -6.54
C ALA A 56 0.98 -0.75 -5.78
N ALA A 57 1.33 -1.15 -4.56
CA ALA A 57 2.39 -0.50 -3.79
C ALA A 57 3.75 -0.59 -4.49
N ARG A 58 4.12 -1.77 -5.01
CA ARG A 58 5.38 -1.93 -5.78
C ARG A 58 5.42 -1.07 -7.03
N GLN A 59 4.33 -1.01 -7.77
CA GLN A 59 4.24 -0.15 -8.96
C GLN A 59 4.40 1.31 -8.58
N THR A 60 3.77 1.72 -7.50
CA THR A 60 3.80 3.08 -7.00
C THR A 60 5.21 3.52 -6.59
N VAL A 61 5.88 2.75 -5.72
CA VAL A 61 7.26 3.05 -5.28
C VAL A 61 8.26 3.02 -6.43
N SER A 62 8.03 2.17 -7.43
CA SER A 62 8.90 2.08 -8.61
C SER A 62 8.74 3.28 -9.56
N VAL A 63 7.58 3.94 -9.59
CA VAL A 63 7.32 5.10 -10.47
C VAL A 63 7.65 6.39 -9.75
N TYR A 64 7.41 6.47 -8.44
CA TYR A 64 7.68 7.64 -7.61
C TYR A 64 8.47 7.21 -6.36
N PRO A 65 9.77 7.56 -6.24
CA PRO A 65 10.43 7.45 -4.95
C PRO A 65 9.65 8.34 -3.96
N ILE A 66 9.25 7.79 -2.82
CA ILE A 66 8.43 8.54 -1.85
C ILE A 66 9.29 9.67 -1.27
N GLU A 67 9.09 10.90 -1.75
CA GLU A 67 9.81 12.07 -1.31
C GLU A 67 9.17 12.60 -0.01
N ILE A 68 9.97 12.82 1.03
CA ILE A 68 9.55 13.42 2.30
C ILE A 68 9.24 14.90 2.06
N THR A 69 8.12 15.22 1.42
CA THR A 69 7.57 16.57 1.43
C THR A 69 6.22 16.47 2.10
N GLY A 70 6.02 17.25 3.17
CA GLY A 70 4.77 17.34 3.93
C GLY A 70 3.60 17.95 3.14
N ASP A 71 3.60 17.76 1.82
CA ASP A 71 2.56 18.05 0.85
C ASP A 71 2.24 16.71 0.20
N ASP A 72 1.14 16.07 0.62
CA ASP A 72 0.68 14.72 0.23
C ASP A 72 0.77 14.54 -1.31
N PRO A 73 1.86 13.97 -1.89
CA PRO A 73 1.97 13.83 -3.35
C PRO A 73 1.06 12.70 -3.87
N TYR A 74 0.44 11.97 -2.93
CA TYR A 74 -0.49 10.86 -3.12
C TYR A 74 -1.97 11.26 -2.96
N GLY A 75 -2.27 12.57 -2.95
CA GLY A 75 -3.63 13.08 -3.09
C GLY A 75 -4.38 12.33 -4.20
N ALA A 76 -5.62 11.93 -3.91
CA ALA A 76 -6.41 10.91 -4.62
C ALA A 76 -6.40 11.00 -6.17
N GLU A 77 -6.05 12.16 -6.73
CA GLU A 77 -5.94 12.42 -8.16
C GLU A 77 -4.73 11.74 -8.84
N ALA A 78 -3.58 11.59 -8.17
CA ALA A 78 -2.38 11.01 -8.78
C ALA A 78 -2.40 9.46 -8.86
N MET A 79 -3.13 8.80 -7.95
CA MET A 79 -3.19 7.34 -7.82
C MET A 79 -4.34 6.67 -8.61
N ALA A 80 -5.21 7.46 -9.24
CA ALA A 80 -6.43 7.00 -9.92
C ALA A 80 -6.20 6.30 -11.28
N THR A 81 -4.95 6.20 -11.75
CA THR A 81 -4.61 5.74 -13.11
C THR A 81 -4.24 4.24 -13.22
N ILE A 82 -4.38 3.45 -12.16
CA ILE A 82 -4.09 1.99 -12.17
C ILE A 82 -5.39 1.20 -12.14
#